data_AF-A0A1G4JNR2-F1
#
_entry.id   AF-A0A1G4JNR2-F1
#
_cell.length_a   1.000
_cell.length_b   1.000
_cell.length_c   1.000
_cell.angle_alpha   90.00
_cell.angle_beta   90.00
_cell.angle_gamma   90.00
#
_symmetry.space_group_name_H-M   'P 1'
#
loop_
_entity.id
_entity.type
_entity.pdbx_description
1 polymer ?
#
loop_
_entity_poly.entity_id
_entity_poly.type
_entity_poly.pdbx_seq_one_letter_code
_entity_poly.pdbx_strand_id
1 'polypeptide(L)'
;MGPKRVADSSWEQRKELNKSVAPFWCNEPPCNGVNVPAELISMHVQQMHENVCEACGLNLINEWSLELHLSECHDPFRPAKGAFMCYEMNCDEHFENHLDRVQHLKDNHNYPDDYPFDFIYEGYTD
;
A
#
# COMPACT_ATOMS: atom_id res chain seq x y z
N MET A 1 37.20 -23.65 -42.61
CA MET A 1 36.79 -24.07 -41.25
C MET A 1 37.04 -22.90 -40.32
N GLY A 2 35.99 -22.18 -39.93
CA GLY A 2 36.10 -21.09 -38.94
C GLY A 2 36.25 -21.68 -37.53
N PRO A 3 37.01 -21.04 -36.63
CA PRO A 3 37.17 -21.53 -35.27
C PRO A 3 35.80 -21.54 -34.57
N LYS A 4 35.45 -22.69 -33.98
CA LYS A 4 34.26 -22.81 -33.13
C LYS A 4 34.48 -21.88 -31.93
N ARG A 5 33.55 -20.95 -31.70
CA ARG A 5 33.53 -20.10 -30.50
C ARG A 5 33.54 -21.02 -29.28
N VAL A 6 34.63 -20.98 -28.53
CA VAL A 6 34.73 -21.63 -27.23
C VAL A 6 33.81 -20.85 -26.30
N ALA A 7 32.87 -21.54 -25.64
CA ALA A 7 32.01 -20.92 -24.65
C ALA A 7 32.92 -20.39 -23.52
N ASP A 8 33.07 -19.07 -23.45
CA ASP A 8 33.84 -18.37 -22.43
C ASP A 8 33.19 -18.61 -21.06
N SER A 9 33.97 -19.13 -20.11
CA SER A 9 33.68 -19.28 -18.67
C SER A 9 32.99 -18.08 -18.00
N SER A 10 32.97 -16.92 -18.65
CA SER A 10 32.17 -15.73 -18.35
C SER A 10 30.66 -16.01 -18.19
N TRP A 11 30.08 -16.98 -18.92
CA TRP A 11 28.65 -17.32 -18.75
C TRP A 11 28.37 -18.12 -17.46
N GLU A 12 29.30 -18.99 -17.04
CA GLU A 12 29.23 -19.75 -15.78
C GLU A 12 29.53 -18.85 -14.57
N GLN A 13 30.49 -17.94 -14.71
CA GLN A 13 30.84 -16.96 -13.67
C GLN A 13 29.73 -15.93 -13.43
N ARG A 14 28.98 -15.53 -14.47
CA ARG A 14 27.78 -14.69 -14.34
C ARG A 14 26.63 -15.40 -13.61
N LYS A 15 26.56 -16.72 -13.69
CA LYS A 15 25.56 -17.53 -12.97
C LYS A 15 25.87 -17.64 -11.48
N GLU A 16 27.16 -17.62 -11.11
CA GLU A 16 27.68 -17.63 -9.73
C GLU A 16 27.64 -16.26 -9.03
N LEU A 17 27.59 -15.16 -9.79
CA LEU A 17 27.42 -13.79 -9.24
C LEU A 17 25.97 -13.49 -8.82
N ASN A 18 25.03 -14.41 -9.04
CA ASN A 18 23.72 -14.42 -8.41
C ASN A 18 23.78 -15.01 -6.98
N LYS A 19 24.87 -14.72 -6.27
CA LYS A 19 25.14 -15.16 -4.89
C LYS A 19 24.47 -14.17 -3.95
N SER A 20 23.33 -14.58 -3.41
CA SER A 20 22.61 -14.02 -2.26
C SER A 20 22.76 -12.51 -2.07
N VAL A 21 21.86 -11.74 -2.69
CA VAL A 21 21.69 -10.33 -2.33
C VAL A 21 21.43 -10.27 -0.82
N ALA A 22 22.20 -9.46 -0.10
CA ALA A 22 22.09 -9.36 1.35
C ALA A 22 20.71 -8.82 1.75
N PRO A 23 20.14 -9.27 2.88
CA PRO A 23 18.87 -8.74 3.36
C PRO A 23 18.99 -7.24 3.65
N PHE A 24 17.92 -6.51 3.38
CA PHE A 24 17.82 -5.07 3.54
C PHE A 24 17.18 -4.73 4.90
N TRP A 25 17.62 -3.64 5.54
CA TRP A 25 16.99 -3.14 6.76
C TRP A 25 16.17 -1.89 6.42
N CYS A 26 14.84 -2.02 6.45
CA CYS A 26 13.93 -0.91 6.17
C CYS A 26 13.69 -0.06 7.42
N ASN A 27 13.86 1.26 7.29
CA ASN A 27 13.56 2.25 8.33
C ASN A 27 12.59 3.33 7.82
N GLU A 28 12.01 3.15 6.64
CA GLU A 28 10.99 4.06 6.12
C GLU A 28 9.67 3.76 6.85
N PRO A 29 8.95 4.77 7.37
CA PRO A 29 7.63 4.55 7.96
C PRO A 29 6.70 3.77 7.02
N PRO A 30 5.89 2.82 7.55
CA PRO A 30 5.67 2.50 8.96
C PRO A 30 6.74 1.56 9.58
N CYS A 31 7.77 1.18 8.82
CA CYS A 31 8.81 0.26 9.30
C CYS A 31 9.78 0.95 10.25
N ASN A 32 10.24 0.19 11.25
CA ASN A 32 11.24 0.64 12.21
C ASN A 32 12.32 -0.44 12.37
N GLY A 33 13.25 -0.49 11.42
CA GLY A 33 14.34 -1.45 11.41
C GLY A 33 13.88 -2.87 11.08
N VAL A 34 12.99 -3.03 10.11
CA VAL A 34 12.52 -4.36 9.67
C VAL A 34 13.56 -4.99 8.74
N ASN A 35 13.95 -6.23 9.01
CA ASN A 35 14.83 -6.98 8.12
C ASN A 35 14.01 -7.66 7.01
N VAL A 36 14.33 -7.34 5.75
CA VAL A 36 13.62 -7.78 4.55
C VAL A 36 14.55 -8.66 3.72
N PRO A 37 14.18 -9.92 3.44
CA PRO A 37 14.92 -10.76 2.50
C PRO A 37 15.03 -10.10 1.14
N ALA A 38 16.17 -10.21 0.49
CA ALA A 38 16.43 -9.45 -0.72
C ALA A 38 15.46 -9.78 -1.88
N GLU A 39 15.03 -11.03 -1.95
CA GLU A 39 14.03 -11.51 -2.90
C GLU A 39 12.62 -10.95 -2.65
N LEU A 40 12.36 -10.40 -1.46
CA LEU A 40 11.07 -9.83 -1.07
C LEU A 40 11.04 -8.30 -1.06
N ILE A 41 12.16 -7.61 -1.37
CA ILE A 41 12.24 -6.14 -1.28
C ILE A 41 11.13 -5.46 -2.09
N SER A 42 10.90 -5.89 -3.34
CA SER A 42 9.87 -5.27 -4.19
C SER A 42 8.46 -5.45 -3.61
N MET A 43 8.15 -6.64 -3.07
CA MET A 43 6.86 -6.92 -2.45
C MET A 43 6.68 -6.13 -1.15
N HIS A 44 7.74 -6.02 -0.35
CA HIS A 44 7.74 -5.22 0.87
C HIS A 44 7.46 -3.74 0.58
N VAL A 45 8.15 -3.16 -0.40
CA VAL A 45 7.94 -1.77 -0.80
C VAL A 45 6.50 -1.57 -1.29
N GLN A 46 5.99 -2.50 -2.10
CA GLN A 46 4.62 -2.44 -2.58
C GLN A 46 3.60 -2.49 -1.43
N GLN A 47 3.76 -3.38 -0.46
CA GLN A 47 2.78 -3.58 0.60
C GLN A 47 2.86 -2.52 1.70
N MET A 48 4.07 -2.02 2.01
CA MET A 48 4.31 -1.19 3.18
C MET A 48 4.49 0.30 2.86
N HIS A 49 4.84 0.63 1.61
CA HIS A 49 5.28 1.98 1.24
C HIS A 49 4.62 2.54 -0.02
N GLU A 50 3.79 1.77 -0.74
CA GLU A 50 3.11 2.26 -1.95
C GLU A 50 1.99 3.26 -1.62
N ASN A 51 1.23 3.01 -0.57
CA ASN A 51 0.02 3.78 -0.24
C ASN A 51 0.19 4.55 1.09
N VAL A 52 1.32 5.25 1.22
CA VAL A 52 1.64 6.05 2.42
C VAL A 52 1.30 7.52 2.19
N CYS A 53 0.58 8.12 3.15
CA CYS A 53 0.32 9.54 3.15
C CYS A 53 1.59 10.32 3.47
N GLU A 54 2.08 11.12 2.53
CA GLU A 54 3.30 11.92 2.72
C GLU A 54 3.15 13.01 3.81
N ALA A 55 1.92 13.44 4.11
CA ALA A 55 1.66 14.49 5.09
C ALA A 55 1.76 14.01 6.55
N CYS A 56 1.35 12.77 6.83
CA CYS A 56 1.29 12.23 8.19
C CYS A 56 1.98 10.87 8.39
N GLY A 57 2.46 10.25 7.31
CA GLY A 57 3.13 8.95 7.33
C GLY A 57 2.20 7.75 7.50
N LEU A 58 0.88 7.95 7.44
CA LEU A 58 -0.09 6.86 7.59
C LEU A 58 0.00 5.89 6.40
N ASN A 59 0.10 4.59 6.67
CA ASN A 59 0.06 3.56 5.62
C ASN A 59 -1.37 3.04 5.44
N LEU A 60 -1.84 3.02 4.20
CA LEU A 60 -3.19 2.62 3.83
C LEU A 60 -3.16 1.35 2.96
N ILE A 61 -4.27 0.62 2.92
CA ILE A 61 -4.34 -0.70 2.28
C ILE A 61 -4.25 -0.66 0.74
N ASN A 62 -4.69 0.44 0.13
CA ASN A 62 -4.71 0.63 -1.31
C ASN A 62 -4.78 2.12 -1.69
N GLU A 63 -4.61 2.41 -2.97
CA GLU A 63 -4.66 3.77 -3.52
C GLU A 63 -5.97 4.50 -3.19
N TRP A 64 -7.12 3.83 -3.32
CA TRP A 64 -8.42 4.45 -3.03
C TRP A 64 -8.54 4.89 -1.56
N SER A 65 -8.07 4.06 -0.62
CA SER A 65 -8.06 4.42 0.79
C SER A 65 -7.11 5.58 1.12
N LEU A 66 -6.00 5.70 0.38
CA LEU A 66 -5.12 6.87 0.47
C LEU A 66 -5.81 8.14 -0.06
N GLU A 67 -6.52 8.05 -1.18
CA GLU A 67 -7.29 9.18 -1.74
C GLU A 67 -8.39 9.65 -0.77
N LEU A 68 -9.13 8.70 -0.18
CA LEU A 68 -10.12 8.98 0.85
C LEU A 68 -9.47 9.69 2.05
N HIS A 69 -8.36 9.16 2.57
CA HIS A 69 -7.63 9.77 3.67
C HIS A 69 -7.19 11.21 3.34
N LEU A 70 -6.58 11.43 2.18
CA LEU A 70 -6.13 12.75 1.74
C LEU A 70 -7.29 13.75 1.66
N SER A 71 -8.39 13.36 1.01
CA SER A 71 -9.57 14.22 0.86
C SER A 71 -10.26 14.53 2.19
N GLU A 72 -10.22 13.62 3.15
CA GLU A 72 -10.96 13.79 4.41
C GLU A 72 -10.13 14.42 5.54
N CYS A 73 -8.81 14.19 5.54
CA CYS A 73 -7.91 14.59 6.62
C CYS A 73 -6.96 15.72 6.24
N HIS A 74 -6.66 15.87 4.95
CA HIS A 74 -5.60 16.77 4.47
C HIS A 74 -6.06 17.78 3.40
N ASP A 75 -7.29 17.70 2.90
CA ASP A 75 -7.84 18.71 1.98
C ASP A 75 -8.34 19.95 2.75
N PRO A 76 -7.64 21.11 2.66
CA PRO A 76 -8.08 22.34 3.30
C PRO A 76 -9.33 22.96 2.65
N PHE A 77 -9.74 22.49 1.47
CA PHE A 77 -10.92 22.96 0.74
C PHE A 77 -12.09 21.97 0.79
N ARG A 78 -12.02 20.97 1.67
CA ARG A 78 -13.04 19.94 1.81
C ARG A 78 -14.45 20.56 1.92
N PRO A 79 -15.41 20.13 1.11
CA PRO A 79 -16.77 20.63 1.19
C PRO A 79 -17.41 20.29 2.54
N ALA A 80 -18.29 21.14 3.04
CA ALA A 80 -18.97 20.92 4.32
C ALA A 80 -20.06 19.83 4.28
N LYS A 81 -20.45 19.36 3.09
CA LYS A 81 -21.52 18.40 2.83
C LYS A 81 -21.09 17.36 1.81
N GLY A 82 -21.61 16.14 1.92
CA GLY A 82 -21.31 15.02 1.00
C GLY A 82 -19.82 14.70 0.88
N ALA A 83 -19.03 14.98 1.91
CA ALA A 83 -17.58 14.95 1.84
C ALA A 83 -16.95 13.60 2.22
N PHE A 84 -17.78 12.60 2.49
CA PHE A 84 -17.36 11.24 2.80
C PHE A 84 -17.81 10.36 1.63
N MET A 85 -16.87 9.83 0.86
CA MET A 85 -17.16 8.89 -0.23
C MET A 85 -17.20 7.46 0.31
N CYS A 86 -17.89 6.56 -0.39
CA CYS A 86 -17.91 5.14 -0.06
C CYS A 86 -16.51 4.50 -0.12
N TYR A 87 -16.28 3.47 0.69
CA TYR A 87 -15.02 2.72 0.69
C TYR A 87 -14.84 1.82 -0.54
N GLU A 88 -15.92 1.52 -1.26
CA GLU A 88 -15.84 0.81 -2.53
C GLU A 88 -15.63 1.79 -3.68
N MET A 89 -14.50 1.69 -4.38
CA MET A 89 -14.12 2.58 -5.50
C MET A 89 -15.18 2.64 -6.62
N ASN A 90 -15.98 1.59 -6.77
CA ASN A 90 -17.04 1.51 -7.79
C ASN A 90 -18.42 1.91 -7.24
N CYS A 91 -18.48 2.58 -6.08
CA CYS A 91 -19.72 3.06 -5.46
C CYS A 91 -19.71 4.59 -5.38
N ASP A 92 -20.64 5.22 -6.10
CA ASP A 92 -20.74 6.69 -6.22
C ASP A 92 -21.51 7.35 -5.06
N GLU A 93 -21.81 6.62 -3.98
CA GLU A 93 -22.55 7.15 -2.83
C GLU A 93 -21.68 8.05 -1.94
N HIS A 94 -22.29 9.15 -1.48
CA HIS A 94 -21.64 10.18 -0.66
C HIS A 94 -22.45 10.45 0.61
N PHE A 95 -21.74 10.76 1.69
CA PHE A 95 -22.32 10.89 3.02
C PHE A 95 -21.94 12.22 3.68
N GLU A 96 -22.83 12.72 4.53
CA GLU A 96 -22.60 13.92 5.33
C GLU A 96 -21.63 13.66 6.49
N ASN A 97 -21.59 12.43 7.00
CA ASN A 97 -20.73 12.03 8.11
C ASN A 97 -20.30 10.56 7.99
N HIS A 98 -19.27 10.21 8.75
CA HIS A 98 -18.69 8.87 8.77
C HIS A 98 -19.71 7.78 9.20
N LEU A 99 -20.60 8.08 10.16
CA LEU A 99 -21.57 7.10 10.65
C LEU A 99 -22.56 6.67 9.56
N ASP A 100 -23.05 7.62 8.75
CA ASP A 100 -23.94 7.34 7.62
C ASP A 100 -23.23 6.47 6.56
N ARG A 101 -21.94 6.74 6.29
CA ARG A 101 -21.12 5.89 5.42
C ARG A 101 -21.02 4.46 5.94
N VAL A 102 -20.72 4.30 7.24
CA VAL A 102 -20.61 2.98 7.88
C VAL A 102 -21.92 2.21 7.76
N GLN A 103 -23.05 2.87 8.01
CA GLN A 103 -24.36 2.25 7.85
C GLN A 103 -24.59 1.79 6.40
N HIS A 104 -24.25 2.62 5.42
CA HIS A 104 -24.34 2.24 4.01
C HIS A 104 -23.48 1.02 3.67
N LEU A 105 -22.23 0.95 4.17
CA LEU A 105 -21.32 -0.18 3.94
C LEU A 105 -21.88 -1.48 4.53
N LYS A 106 -22.52 -1.42 5.69
CA LYS A 106 -23.19 -2.58 6.30
C LYS A 106 -24.39 -3.02 5.46
N ASP A 107 -25.25 -2.08 5.08
CA ASP A 107 -26.53 -2.40 4.43
C ASP A 107 -26.38 -2.81 2.96
N ASN A 108 -25.42 -2.22 2.24
CA ASN A 108 -25.29 -2.36 0.78
C ASN A 108 -24.06 -3.13 0.34
N HIS A 109 -22.99 -3.13 1.16
CA HIS A 109 -21.75 -3.84 0.89
C HIS A 109 -21.49 -5.03 1.82
N ASN A 110 -22.40 -5.30 2.78
CA ASN A 110 -22.34 -6.42 3.71
C ASN A 110 -21.07 -6.44 4.57
N TYR A 111 -20.52 -5.27 4.89
CA TYR A 111 -19.40 -5.19 5.83
C TYR A 111 -19.87 -5.67 7.22
N PRO A 112 -19.07 -6.47 7.93
CA PRO A 112 -19.46 -6.99 9.23
C PRO A 112 -19.41 -5.90 10.31
N ASP A 113 -20.08 -6.14 11.44
CA ASP A 113 -20.16 -5.18 12.53
C ASP A 113 -18.82 -4.90 13.22
N ASP A 114 -17.90 -5.86 13.17
CA ASP A 114 -16.56 -5.80 13.74
C ASP A 114 -15.49 -5.30 12.75
N TYR A 115 -15.89 -4.86 11.56
CA TYR A 115 -14.96 -4.25 10.61
C TYR A 115 -14.36 -2.95 11.17
N PRO A 116 -13.04 -2.72 11.01
CA PRO A 116 -12.38 -1.50 11.49
C PRO A 116 -12.67 -0.31 10.55
N PHE A 117 -13.85 0.30 10.67
CA PHE A 117 -14.28 1.37 9.76
C PHE A 117 -13.42 2.63 9.81
N ASP A 118 -12.65 2.84 10.87
CA ASP A 118 -11.75 3.98 11.05
C ASP A 118 -10.36 3.77 10.42
N PHE A 119 -10.15 2.71 9.63
CA PHE A 119 -8.84 2.37 9.07
C PHE A 119 -8.19 3.49 8.22
N ILE A 120 -8.99 4.38 7.60
CA ILE A 120 -8.45 5.52 6.86
C ILE A 120 -7.92 6.64 7.77
N TYR A 121 -8.21 6.60 9.07
CA TYR A 121 -7.75 7.57 10.07
C TYR A 121 -6.67 6.99 10.99
N GLU A 122 -6.78 5.69 11.29
CA GLU A 122 -5.89 4.97 12.21
C GLU A 122 -4.75 4.25 11.49
N GLY A 123 -4.89 4.05 10.18
CA GLY A 123 -3.93 3.32 9.35
C GLY A 123 -4.17 1.81 9.41
N TYR A 124 -3.51 1.10 8.50
CA TYR A 124 -3.53 -0.35 8.51
C TYR A 124 -2.46 -0.89 9.45
N THR A 125 -2.88 -1.57 10.51
CA THR A 125 -1.99 -2.35 11.38
C THR A 125 -2.23 -3.83 11.14
N ASP A 126 -1.20 -4.55 10.70
CA ASP A 126 -1.17 -6.02 10.62
C ASP A 126 -1.39 -6.69 11.99
#